data_AF-A0A7C4D000-F1
#
_entry.id   AF-A0A7C4D000-F1
#
_cell.length_a   1.000
_cell.length_b   1.000
_cell.length_c   1.000
_cell.angle_alpha   90.00
_cell.angle_beta   90.00
_cell.angle_gamma   90.00
#
_symmetry.space_group_name_H-M   'P 1'
#
loop_
_entity.id
_entity.type
_entity.pdbx_description
1 polymer ?
#
loop_
_entity_poly.entity_id
_entity_poly.type
_entity_poly.pdbx_seq_one_letter_code
_entity_poly.pdbx_strand_id
1 'polypeptide(L)'
;MNELDKEIFVKELHNLLKMLKFSNEVEISLEYLQNKYKINSDLSELVLLNLIETLRNSEKIEIIKKYFNLDLKVIDLKDKIVIKKHE
;
A
#
# COMPACT_ATOMS: atom_id res chain seq x y z
N MET A 1 -8.47 -13.73 -3.69
CA MET A 1 -7.56 -13.12 -4.68
C MET A 1 -7.16 -14.16 -5.71
N ASN A 2 -7.42 -13.85 -6.98
CA ASN A 2 -6.85 -14.58 -8.11
C ASN A 2 -5.33 -14.29 -8.18
N GLU A 3 -4.60 -14.94 -9.10
CA GLU A 3 -3.15 -14.79 -9.22
C GLU A 3 -2.73 -13.36 -9.62
N LEU A 4 -3.49 -12.72 -10.50
CA LEU A 4 -3.24 -11.35 -10.95
C LEU A 4 -3.35 -10.35 -9.79
N ASP A 5 -4.39 -10.46 -8.96
CA ASP A 5 -4.57 -9.62 -7.78
C ASP A 5 -3.34 -9.74 -6.86
N LYS A 6 -2.83 -10.97 -6.66
CA LYS A 6 -1.67 -11.25 -5.78
C LYS A 6 -0.41 -10.61 -6.32
N GLU A 7 -0.18 -10.72 -7.62
CA GLU A 7 1.00 -10.14 -8.24
C GLU A 7 0.98 -8.61 -8.14
N ILE A 8 -0.16 -7.99 -8.43
CA ILE A 8 -0.31 -6.52 -8.35
C ILE A 8 -0.14 -6.06 -6.90
N PHE A 9 -0.81 -6.71 -5.94
CA PHE A 9 -0.69 -6.39 -4.52
C PHE A 9 0.76 -6.47 -4.02
N VAL A 10 1.48 -7.55 -4.31
CA VAL A 10 2.87 -7.72 -3.85
C VAL A 10 3.79 -6.67 -4.49
N LYS A 11 3.61 -6.37 -5.78
CA LYS A 11 4.38 -5.33 -6.46
C LYS A 11 4.14 -3.95 -5.84
N GLU A 12 2.89 -3.63 -5.52
CA GLU A 12 2.55 -2.33 -4.93
C GLU A 12 2.98 -2.20 -3.49
N LEU A 13 2.83 -3.24 -2.69
CA LEU A 13 3.36 -3.26 -1.32
C LEU A 13 4.89 -3.02 -1.33
N HIS A 14 5.61 -3.68 -2.23
CA HIS A 14 7.06 -3.48 -2.36
C HIS A 14 7.41 -2.07 -2.83
N ASN A 15 6.71 -1.53 -3.83
CA ASN A 15 6.92 -0.16 -4.31
C ASN A 15 6.67 0.87 -3.20
N LEU A 16 5.59 0.71 -2.45
CA LEU A 16 5.22 1.56 -1.33
C LEU A 16 6.31 1.57 -0.26
N LEU A 17 6.78 0.40 0.17
CA LEU A 17 7.87 0.30 1.15
C LEU A 17 9.19 0.91 0.63
N LYS A 18 9.49 0.74 -0.66
CA LYS A 18 10.66 1.35 -1.29
C LYS A 18 10.56 2.87 -1.35
N MET A 19 9.39 3.42 -1.68
CA MET A 19 9.16 4.87 -1.70
C MET A 19 9.27 5.46 -0.30
N LEU A 20 8.70 4.79 0.71
CA LEU A 20 8.85 5.19 2.10
C LEU A 20 10.32 5.19 2.54
N LYS A 21 11.24 4.44 1.94
CA LYS A 21 12.68 4.59 2.26
C LYS A 21 13.19 6.01 1.99
N PHE A 22 12.70 6.67 0.95
CA PHE A 22 13.19 7.97 0.47
C PHE A 22 12.25 9.14 0.73
N SER A 23 11.01 8.86 1.14
CA SER A 23 9.97 9.87 1.36
C SER A 23 9.34 9.73 2.74
N ASN A 24 8.96 10.86 3.34
CA ASN A 24 8.24 10.86 4.62
C ASN A 24 6.75 10.53 4.45
N GLU A 25 6.23 10.67 3.23
CA GLU A 25 4.84 10.42 2.87
C GLU A 25 4.77 9.77 1.49
N VAL A 26 3.87 8.80 1.33
CA VAL A 26 3.55 8.14 0.05
C VAL A 26 2.03 8.09 -0.11
N GLU A 27 1.55 8.45 -1.29
CA GLU A 27 0.15 8.37 -1.68
C GLU A 27 -0.07 7.31 -2.76
N ILE A 28 -1.08 6.47 -2.62
CA ILE A 28 -1.56 5.54 -3.66
C ILE A 28 -3.05 5.78 -3.86
N SER A 29 -3.46 6.13 -5.07
CA SER A 29 -4.86 6.33 -5.45
C SER A 29 -5.40 5.19 -6.31
N LEU A 30 -6.73 5.06 -6.39
CA LEU A 30 -7.39 4.16 -7.33
C LEU A 30 -6.97 4.47 -8.78
N GLU A 31 -6.97 5.75 -9.16
CA GLU A 31 -6.55 6.19 -10.49
C GLU A 31 -5.10 5.78 -10.80
N TYR A 32 -4.20 5.90 -9.82
CA TYR A 32 -2.82 5.46 -9.97
C TYR A 32 -2.73 3.96 -10.31
N LEU A 33 -3.47 3.12 -9.58
CA LEU A 33 -3.48 1.68 -9.79
C LEU A 33 -4.08 1.32 -11.16
N GLN A 34 -5.20 1.95 -11.53
CA GLN A 34 -5.84 1.77 -12.83
C GLN A 34 -4.90 2.13 -13.97
N ASN A 35 -4.24 3.29 -13.90
CA ASN A 35 -3.35 3.76 -14.96
C ASN A 35 -2.06 2.93 -15.05
N LYS A 36 -1.48 2.57 -13.90
CA LYS A 36 -0.22 1.83 -13.86
C LYS A 36 -0.37 0.38 -14.33
N TYR A 37 -1.45 -0.29 -13.94
CA TYR A 37 -1.66 -1.70 -14.23
C TYR A 37 -2.65 -1.97 -15.36
N LYS A 38 -3.30 -0.93 -15.88
CA LYS A 38 -4.36 -1.03 -16.90
C LYS A 38 -5.49 -1.96 -16.45
N ILE A 39 -5.89 -1.84 -15.19
CA ILE A 39 -6.92 -2.65 -14.53
C ILE A 39 -8.21 -1.84 -14.29
N ASN A 40 -9.31 -2.53 -14.03
CA ASN A 40 -10.60 -1.89 -13.74
C ASN A 40 -10.68 -1.31 -12.32
N SER A 41 -11.80 -0.63 -12.02
CA SER A 41 -12.10 -0.05 -10.72
C SER A 41 -12.10 -1.10 -9.61
N ASP A 42 -12.79 -2.21 -9.82
CA ASP A 42 -13.04 -3.22 -8.79
C ASP A 42 -11.73 -3.87 -8.32
N LEU A 43 -10.84 -4.18 -9.27
CA LEU A 43 -9.52 -4.72 -8.95
C LEU A 43 -8.63 -3.67 -8.27
N SER A 44 -8.70 -2.42 -8.70
CA SER A 44 -7.95 -1.33 -8.07
C SER A 44 -8.38 -1.10 -6.63
N GLU A 45 -9.69 -1.15 -6.38
CA GLU A 45 -10.28 -1.02 -5.05
C GLU A 45 -9.89 -2.20 -4.16
N LEU A 46 -9.95 -3.43 -4.69
CA LEU A 46 -9.50 -4.61 -3.96
C LEU A 46 -8.02 -4.52 -3.57
N VAL A 47 -7.15 -4.05 -4.47
CA VAL A 47 -5.72 -3.87 -4.18
C VAL A 47 -5.51 -2.79 -3.12
N LEU A 48 -6.21 -1.65 -3.23
CA LEU A 48 -6.13 -0.55 -2.27
C LEU A 48 -6.56 -1.00 -0.86
N LEU A 49 -7.69 -1.70 -0.75
CA LEU A 49 -8.21 -2.26 0.50
C LEU A 49 -7.21 -3.25 1.14
N ASN A 50 -6.63 -4.16 0.35
CA ASN A 50 -5.63 -5.10 0.85
C ASN A 50 -4.35 -4.42 1.35
N LEU A 51 -3.94 -3.32 0.71
CA LEU A 51 -2.82 -2.49 1.18
C LEU A 51 -3.17 -1.85 2.53
N ILE A 52 -4.36 -1.26 2.67
CA ILE A 52 -4.83 -0.68 3.94
C ILE A 52 -4.82 -1.73 5.05
N GLU A 53 -5.45 -2.89 4.83
CA GLU A 53 -5.51 -3.96 5.82
C GLU A 53 -4.10 -4.46 6.20
N THR A 54 -3.22 -4.62 5.21
CA THR A 54 -1.85 -5.06 5.45
C THR A 54 -1.05 -4.05 6.26
N LEU A 55 -1.22 -2.77 5.99
CA LEU A 55 -0.50 -1.69 6.65
C LEU A 55 -1.14 -1.25 7.98
N ARG A 56 -2.37 -1.69 8.27
CA ARG A 56 -3.06 -1.52 9.56
C ARG A 56 -2.91 -2.71 10.50
N ASN A 57 -2.66 -3.91 9.96
CA ASN A 57 -2.52 -5.12 10.76
C ASN A 57 -1.23 -5.05 11.59
N SER A 58 -1.37 -5.01 12.91
CA SER A 58 -0.28 -4.82 13.87
C SER A 58 0.84 -5.85 13.74
N GLU A 59 0.53 -7.13 13.47
CA GLU A 59 1.55 -8.17 13.29
C GLU A 59 2.38 -7.94 12.02
N LYS A 60 1.72 -7.50 10.93
CA LYS A 60 2.41 -7.17 9.68
C LYS A 60 3.19 -5.85 9.78
N ILE A 61 2.67 -4.88 10.52
CA ILE A 61 3.40 -3.64 10.85
C ILE A 61 4.64 -3.96 11.68
N GLU A 62 4.57 -4.87 12.66
CA GLU A 62 5.75 -5.27 13.43
C GLU A 62 6.84 -5.87 12.55
N ILE A 63 6.46 -6.66 11.53
CA ILE A 63 7.41 -7.14 10.51
C ILE A 63 7.99 -5.95 9.74
N ILE A 64 7.16 -5.04 9.24
CA ILE A 64 7.64 -3.85 8.50
C ILE A 64 8.59 -3.02 9.39
N LYS A 65 8.23 -2.78 10.65
CA LYS A 65 9.01 -2.04 11.64
C LYS A 65 10.33 -2.76 11.95
N LYS A 66 10.31 -4.08 12.12
CA LYS A 66 11.52 -4.86 12.41
C LYS A 66 12.49 -4.92 11.23
N TYR A 67 11.99 -5.04 10.00
CA TYR A 67 12.84 -5.22 8.82
C TYR A 67 13.23 -3.91 8.15
N PHE A 68 12.37 -2.89 8.19
CA PHE A 68 12.59 -1.61 7.53
C PHE A 68 12.88 -0.46 8.50
N ASN A 69 12.73 -0.67 9.82
CA ASN A 69 12.84 0.37 10.84
C ASN A 69 11.93 1.57 10.55
N LEU A 70 10.70 1.28 10.09
CA LEU A 70 9.69 2.26 9.75
C LEU A 70 8.50 2.09 10.68
N ASP A 71 8.16 3.15 11.42
CA ASP A 71 6.84 3.27 12.03
C ASP A 71 5.93 4.02 11.06
N LEU A 72 4.72 3.52 10.82
CA LEU A 72 3.87 3.97 9.72
C LEU A 72 2.48 4.37 10.24
N LYS A 73 2.02 5.53 9.79
CA LYS A 73 0.66 6.01 9.98
C LYS A 73 -0.10 5.94 8.66
N VAL A 74 -1.11 5.10 8.61
CA VAL A 74 -1.99 4.92 7.43
C VAL A 74 -3.22 5.80 7.57
N ILE A 75 -3.44 6.68 6.59
CA ILE A 75 -4.62 7.53 6.45
C ILE A 75 -5.40 7.01 5.24
N ASP A 76 -6.64 6.66 5.48
CA ASP A 76 -7.54 6.04 4.51
C ASP A 76 -8.54 7.10 4.05
N LEU A 77 -8.61 7.31 2.74
CA LEU A 77 -9.51 8.25 2.08
C LEU A 77 -10.27 7.47 1.01
N LYS A 78 -11.47 7.95 0.65
CA LYS A 78 -12.41 7.24 -0.23
C LYS A 78 -11.77 6.58 -1.46
N ASP A 79 -10.89 7.30 -2.15
CA ASP A 79 -10.29 6.87 -3.42
C ASP A 79 -8.76 6.74 -3.36
N LYS A 80 -8.17 6.86 -2.17
CA LYS A 80 -6.71 6.84 -1.99
C LYS A 80 -6.26 6.57 -0.57
N ILE A 81 -5.01 6.14 -0.44
CA ILE A 81 -4.36 5.94 0.85
C ILE A 81 -3.13 6.82 0.93
N VAL A 82 -2.89 7.37 2.11
CA VAL A 82 -1.68 8.16 2.42
C VAL A 82 -0.97 7.49 3.58
N ILE A 83 0.29 7.11 3.37
CA ILE A 83 1.15 6.50 4.38
C ILE A 83 2.23 7.48 4.77
N LYS A 84 2.30 7.79 6.05
CA LYS A 84 3.30 8.69 6.64
C LYS A 84 4.26 7.90 7.52
N LYS A 85 5.53 8.29 7.53
CA LYS A 85 6.44 7.88 8.60
C LYS A 85 6.00 8.53 9.91
N HIS A 86 5.86 7.71 10.95
CA HIS A 86 5.76 8.16 12.32
C HIS A 86 7.20 8.11 12.88
N GLU A 87 7.71 9.23 13.40
CA GLU A 87 9.01 9.25 14.09
C GLU A 87 8.90 8.66 15.49
#